data_AF-A0A316RGU3-F1
#
_entry.id   AF-A0A316RGU3-F1
#
_cell.length_a   1.000
_cell.length_b   1.000
_cell.length_c   1.000
_cell.angle_alpha   90.00
_cell.angle_beta   90.00
_cell.angle_gamma   90.00
#
_symmetry.space_group_name_H-M   'P 1'
#
loop_
_entity.id
_entity.type
_entity.pdbx_description
1 polymer ?
#
loop_
_entity_poly.entity_id
_entity_poly.type
_entity_poly.pdbx_seq_one_letter_code
_entity_poly.pdbx_strand_id
1 'polypeptide(L)'
;MKRIGILLLSAILIFSLAACQNSSSSSSSASSETLGDMVDDILPDGDYSQLRTGLGIASNTAGSSIASADTPGSANFNVTVCALTLQPDGSIVDIRFDTVEAGLGFDAAGAMSGDWSREIQTNRELGDEYGIRATSGIDREWYEQIASLEDWMRGKMVPDVLKMKLTARESDGMQIPDEEDLRTLVNIPVSDQLAALQKAYADAQRAG
;
A
#
# COMPACT_ATOMS: atom_id res chain seq x y z
N MET A 1 34.12 5.84 -57.49
CA MET A 1 35.55 6.15 -57.25
C MET A 1 36.04 5.32 -56.08
N LYS A 2 36.96 4.37 -56.36
CA LYS A 2 38.14 3.92 -55.57
C LYS A 2 37.94 3.53 -54.07
N ARG A 3 38.35 2.40 -53.49
CA ARG A 3 39.07 1.12 -53.80
C ARG A 3 38.80 0.20 -52.57
N ILE A 4 38.36 -1.06 -52.70
CA ILE A 4 39.13 -2.33 -52.79
C ILE A 4 40.13 -2.59 -51.63
N GLY A 5 39.97 -3.75 -50.95
CA GLY A 5 41.07 -4.63 -50.51
C GLY A 5 40.92 -5.28 -49.11
N ILE A 6 40.58 -6.57 -48.97
CA ILE A 6 41.46 -7.78 -48.79
C ILE A 6 41.72 -8.09 -47.29
N LEU A 7 41.22 -9.19 -46.66
CA LEU A 7 41.53 -10.64 -46.73
C LEU A 7 42.73 -11.09 -45.84
N LEU A 8 42.52 -12.13 -45.00
CA LEU A 8 43.42 -13.12 -44.32
C LEU A 8 42.85 -13.40 -42.90
N LEU A 9 42.44 -14.60 -42.42
CA LEU A 9 42.81 -16.02 -42.53
C LEU A 9 44.21 -16.38 -41.98
N SER A 10 44.29 -16.86 -40.71
CA SER A 10 45.22 -17.93 -40.29
C SER A 10 45.02 -18.45 -38.84
N ALA A 11 44.90 -19.79 -38.74
CA ALA A 11 45.39 -20.74 -37.70
C ALA A 11 45.15 -20.45 -36.20
N ILE A 12 44.32 -21.22 -35.48
CA ILE A 12 44.54 -22.59 -34.91
C ILE A 12 45.80 -22.70 -34.03
N LEU A 13 45.60 -22.82 -32.71
CA LEU A 13 46.43 -23.67 -31.85
C LEU A 13 45.53 -24.35 -30.79
N ILE A 14 45.40 -25.67 -30.91
CA ILE A 14 44.77 -26.55 -29.94
C ILE A 14 45.88 -27.05 -29.01
N PHE A 15 45.70 -26.92 -27.69
CA PHE A 15 46.35 -27.79 -26.72
C PHE A 15 45.29 -28.29 -25.73
N SER A 16 44.81 -29.50 -25.99
CA SER A 16 44.21 -30.37 -24.99
C SER A 16 45.34 -31.14 -24.29
N LEU A 17 45.40 -31.12 -22.96
CA LEU A 17 45.93 -32.25 -22.19
C LEU A 17 45.30 -32.24 -20.79
N ALA A 18 44.71 -33.37 -20.44
CA ALA A 18 44.06 -33.68 -19.18
C ALA A 18 45.07 -33.93 -18.05
N ALA A 19 44.71 -33.55 -16.82
CA ALA A 19 45.16 -34.22 -15.59
C ALA A 19 44.19 -33.93 -14.44
N CYS A 20 43.51 -34.98 -13.96
CA CYS A 20 42.81 -34.99 -12.67
C CYS A 20 43.85 -35.02 -11.54
N GLN A 21 43.63 -34.29 -10.43
CA GLN A 21 43.88 -34.84 -9.10
C GLN A 21 43.19 -33.98 -8.01
N ASN A 22 42.40 -34.67 -7.19
CA ASN A 22 41.73 -34.20 -5.99
C ASN A 22 42.73 -33.80 -4.87
N SER A 23 42.56 -32.62 -4.28
CA SER A 23 43.03 -32.30 -2.92
C SER A 23 42.23 -31.13 -2.32
N SER A 24 41.95 -31.28 -1.03
CA SER A 24 41.04 -30.58 -0.15
C SER A 24 41.35 -29.11 0.18
N SER A 25 40.26 -28.41 0.55
CA SER A 25 40.08 -27.34 1.55
C SER A 25 40.44 -25.85 1.29
N SER A 26 39.44 -25.03 1.65
CA SER A 26 39.43 -23.69 2.28
C SER A 26 39.46 -22.40 1.43
N SER A 27 38.24 -21.85 1.27
CA SER A 27 37.76 -20.50 1.61
C SER A 27 38.39 -19.24 0.97
N SER A 28 37.57 -18.52 0.19
CA SER A 28 37.29 -17.09 0.42
C SER A 28 36.09 -16.64 -0.43
N SER A 29 34.95 -16.42 0.22
CA SER A 29 33.79 -15.74 -0.36
C SER A 29 33.14 -14.89 0.73
N ALA A 30 33.78 -13.77 1.05
CA ALA A 30 33.26 -12.76 1.96
C ALA A 30 32.73 -11.59 1.13
N SER A 31 31.41 -11.59 0.91
CA SER A 31 30.66 -10.38 0.48
C SER A 31 29.13 -10.56 0.41
N SER A 32 28.57 -11.73 0.76
CA SER A 32 27.10 -11.92 0.80
C SER A 32 26.50 -11.82 2.21
N GLU A 33 27.29 -12.03 3.26
CA GLU A 33 26.81 -12.13 4.65
C GLU A 33 26.25 -10.80 5.16
N THR A 34 26.84 -9.66 4.79
CA THR A 34 26.44 -8.33 5.31
C THR A 34 25.06 -7.87 4.85
N LEU A 35 24.56 -8.40 3.73
CA LEU A 35 23.22 -8.07 3.21
C LEU A 35 22.14 -8.99 3.79
N GLY A 36 22.47 -10.24 4.11
CA GLY A 36 21.57 -11.16 4.80
C GLY A 36 21.37 -10.77 6.27
N ASP A 37 22.45 -10.38 6.95
CA ASP A 37 22.44 -10.00 8.36
C ASP A 37 21.62 -8.72 8.63
N MET A 38 21.57 -7.79 7.66
CA MET A 38 20.70 -6.60 7.73
C MET A 38 19.22 -6.89 7.42
N VAL A 39 18.92 -8.02 6.77
CA VAL A 39 17.54 -8.43 6.44
C VAL A 39 16.91 -9.19 7.60
N ASP A 40 17.66 -10.04 8.29
CA ASP A 40 17.20 -10.79 9.47
C ASP A 40 16.87 -9.88 10.67
N ASP A 41 17.54 -8.73 10.81
CA ASP A 41 17.26 -7.77 11.90
C ASP A 41 16.00 -6.92 11.67
N ILE A 42 15.43 -6.91 10.45
CA ILE A 42 14.28 -6.05 10.07
C ILE A 42 13.01 -6.86 9.81
N LEU A 43 13.13 -8.11 9.36
CA LEU A 43 11.99 -8.94 9.02
C LEU A 43 11.90 -10.14 9.99
N PRO A 44 10.71 -10.45 10.53
CA PRO A 44 10.55 -11.60 11.43
C PRO A 44 10.87 -12.91 10.69
N ASP A 45 11.50 -13.87 11.39
CA ASP A 45 11.80 -15.23 10.89
C ASP A 45 10.59 -15.82 10.13
N GLY A 46 10.72 -15.98 8.81
CA GLY A 46 9.65 -16.49 7.97
C GLY A 46 10.12 -16.95 6.60
N ASP A 47 9.54 -18.04 6.08
CA ASP A 47 9.74 -18.46 4.70
C ASP A 47 8.97 -17.52 3.76
N TYR A 48 9.63 -16.43 3.35
CA TYR A 48 9.04 -15.40 2.49
C TYR A 48 8.59 -15.93 1.11
N SER A 49 9.02 -17.13 0.72
CA SER A 49 8.60 -17.75 -0.54
C SER A 49 7.14 -18.19 -0.56
N GLN A 50 6.51 -18.28 0.62
CA GLN A 50 5.12 -18.72 0.77
C GLN A 50 4.15 -17.58 1.10
N LEU A 51 4.63 -16.33 1.08
CA LEU A 51 3.77 -15.17 1.30
C LEU A 51 2.74 -15.02 0.19
N ARG A 52 1.55 -14.55 0.57
CA ARG A 52 0.45 -14.29 -0.35
C ARG A 52 0.12 -12.81 -0.33
N THR A 53 0.11 -12.20 -1.50
CA THR A 53 -0.21 -10.77 -1.65
C THR A 53 -1.56 -10.58 -2.30
N GLY A 54 -2.27 -9.52 -1.95
CA GLY A 54 -3.53 -9.16 -2.60
C GLY A 54 -3.75 -7.65 -2.63
N LEU A 55 -4.50 -7.21 -3.65
CA LEU A 55 -4.92 -5.82 -3.81
C LEU A 55 -6.44 -5.70 -3.74
N GLY A 56 -6.91 -4.68 -3.04
CA GLY A 56 -8.32 -4.39 -2.87
C GLY A 56 -8.63 -2.93 -3.09
N ILE A 57 -9.74 -2.64 -3.76
CA ILE A 57 -10.18 -1.27 -4.05
C ILE A 57 -11.64 -1.11 -3.63
N ALA A 58 -11.93 -0.14 -2.77
CA ALA A 58 -13.27 0.32 -2.43
C ALA A 58 -13.48 1.74 -2.99
N SER A 59 -14.64 2.00 -3.55
CA SER A 59 -14.97 3.31 -4.10
C SER A 59 -16.38 3.72 -3.73
N ASN A 60 -16.60 4.98 -3.43
CA ASN A 60 -17.93 5.50 -3.15
C ASN A 60 -18.08 6.97 -3.58
N THR A 61 -19.32 7.43 -3.59
CA THR A 61 -19.70 8.82 -3.87
C THR A 61 -20.50 9.43 -2.73
N ALA A 62 -20.38 8.88 -1.51
CA ALA A 62 -21.25 9.19 -0.37
C ALA A 62 -21.16 10.67 0.06
N GLY A 63 -20.03 11.33 -0.19
CA GLY A 63 -19.87 12.76 0.04
C GLY A 63 -20.60 13.66 -0.97
N SER A 64 -21.22 13.12 -2.02
CA SER A 64 -21.88 13.93 -3.04
C SER A 64 -23.19 14.55 -2.54
N SER A 65 -23.47 15.77 -2.99
CA SER A 65 -24.66 16.54 -2.64
C SER A 65 -25.22 17.30 -3.83
N ILE A 66 -26.54 17.52 -3.84
CA ILE A 66 -27.21 18.33 -4.86
C ILE A 66 -27.04 19.82 -4.56
N ALA A 67 -26.87 20.62 -5.62
CA ALA A 67 -26.88 22.07 -5.51
C ALA A 67 -28.30 22.59 -5.23
N SER A 68 -28.38 23.65 -4.44
CA SER A 68 -29.58 24.46 -4.25
C SER A 68 -29.33 25.91 -4.69
N ALA A 69 -30.34 26.77 -4.61
CA ALA A 69 -30.18 28.19 -4.94
C ALA A 69 -29.12 28.89 -4.06
N ASP A 70 -28.97 28.44 -2.80
CA ASP A 70 -28.15 29.10 -1.78
C ASP A 70 -26.94 28.26 -1.35
N THR A 71 -26.79 27.04 -1.87
CA THR A 71 -25.73 26.12 -1.46
C THR A 71 -25.19 25.37 -2.68
N PRO A 72 -23.89 25.47 -2.99
CA PRO A 72 -23.28 24.66 -4.04
C PRO A 72 -23.45 23.17 -3.76
N GLY A 73 -23.66 22.40 -4.82
CA GLY A 73 -23.57 20.95 -4.80
C GLY A 73 -22.12 20.49 -4.85
N SER A 74 -21.93 19.20 -4.59
CA SER A 74 -20.61 18.57 -4.63
C SER A 74 -20.70 17.21 -5.31
N ALA A 75 -19.82 16.95 -6.26
CA ALA A 75 -19.60 15.62 -6.81
C ALA A 75 -18.29 15.10 -6.23
N ASN A 76 -18.42 14.13 -5.32
CA ASN A 76 -17.29 13.50 -4.65
C ASN A 76 -17.15 12.06 -5.14
N PHE A 77 -15.93 11.65 -5.39
CA PHE A 77 -15.55 10.28 -5.69
C PHE A 77 -14.31 9.92 -4.87
N ASN A 78 -14.50 8.97 -3.97
CA ASN A 78 -13.45 8.49 -3.09
C ASN A 78 -13.03 7.09 -3.54
N VAL A 79 -11.73 6.84 -3.57
CA VAL A 79 -11.15 5.53 -3.84
C VAL A 79 -10.18 5.18 -2.72
N THR A 80 -10.48 4.13 -1.98
CA THR A 80 -9.58 3.54 -0.98
C THR A 80 -8.95 2.28 -1.54
N VAL A 81 -7.63 2.19 -1.49
CA VAL A 81 -6.84 1.04 -1.93
C VAL A 81 -6.23 0.37 -0.70
N CYS A 82 -6.20 -0.96 -0.71
CA CYS A 82 -5.54 -1.80 0.28
C CYS A 82 -4.53 -2.71 -0.42
N ALA A 83 -3.26 -2.63 -0.03
CA ALA A 83 -2.24 -3.62 -0.35
C ALA A 83 -2.01 -4.50 0.88
N LEU A 84 -2.12 -5.82 0.69
CA LEU A 84 -2.10 -6.81 1.76
C LEU A 84 -1.05 -7.87 1.48
N THR A 85 -0.27 -8.23 2.50
CA THR A 85 0.66 -9.37 2.49
C THR A 85 0.35 -10.28 3.68
N LEU A 86 0.20 -11.58 3.41
CA LEU A 86 -0.20 -12.60 4.39
C LEU A 86 0.87 -13.68 4.52
N GLN A 87 0.99 -14.21 5.73
CA GLN A 87 1.63 -15.48 5.99
C GLN A 87 0.78 -16.64 5.42
N PRO A 88 1.35 -17.85 5.27
CA PRO A 88 0.61 -19.03 4.83
C PRO A 88 -0.61 -19.35 5.71
N ASP A 89 -0.54 -19.04 7.01
CA ASP A 89 -1.63 -19.26 7.96
C ASP A 89 -2.78 -18.23 7.83
N GLY A 90 -2.59 -17.16 7.05
CA GLY A 90 -3.55 -16.10 6.84
C GLY A 90 -3.42 -14.90 7.79
N SER A 91 -2.40 -14.86 8.64
CA SER A 91 -2.06 -13.69 9.45
C SER A 91 -1.42 -12.58 8.61
N ILE A 92 -1.67 -11.33 8.99
CA ILE A 92 -1.19 -10.14 8.26
C ILE A 92 0.29 -9.92 8.55
N VAL A 93 1.14 -10.00 7.52
CA VAL A 93 2.55 -9.59 7.60
C VAL A 93 2.66 -8.08 7.43
N ASP A 94 2.07 -7.55 6.37
CA ASP A 94 2.01 -6.12 6.13
C ASP A 94 0.68 -5.75 5.47
N ILE A 95 0.25 -4.53 5.74
CA ILE A 95 -0.95 -3.95 5.17
C ILE A 95 -0.73 -2.46 5.00
N ARG A 96 -1.14 -1.92 3.85
CA ARG A 96 -1.09 -0.50 3.53
C ARG A 96 -2.40 -0.04 2.92
N PHE A 97 -2.92 1.06 3.44
CA PHE A 97 -4.03 1.78 2.88
C PHE A 97 -3.59 3.13 2.34
N ASP A 98 -4.24 3.52 1.24
CA ASP A 98 -4.24 4.90 0.79
C ASP A 98 -5.61 5.25 0.23
N THR A 99 -5.95 6.53 0.26
CA THR A 99 -7.24 7.02 -0.24
C THR A 99 -7.00 8.21 -1.13
N VAL A 100 -7.68 8.24 -2.28
CA VAL A 100 -7.86 9.45 -3.09
C VAL A 100 -9.26 9.97 -2.82
N GLU A 101 -9.35 11.22 -2.36
CA GLU A 101 -10.61 11.94 -2.17
C GLU A 101 -10.71 13.05 -3.22
N ALA A 102 -11.35 12.72 -4.35
CA ALA A 102 -11.54 13.66 -5.44
C ALA A 102 -12.93 14.29 -5.35
N GLY A 103 -12.97 15.57 -5.05
CA GLY A 103 -14.19 16.35 -4.91
C GLY A 103 -14.21 17.55 -5.82
N LEU A 104 -15.41 17.87 -6.32
CA LEU A 104 -15.62 19.04 -7.14
C LEU A 104 -16.96 19.74 -6.88
N GLY A 105 -16.94 21.06 -6.83
CA GLY A 105 -18.13 21.88 -6.56
C GLY A 105 -18.86 22.26 -7.84
N PHE A 106 -20.18 22.41 -7.74
CA PHE A 106 -20.99 22.96 -8.83
C PHE A 106 -22.18 23.77 -8.28
N ASP A 107 -22.66 24.76 -9.03
CA ASP A 107 -23.85 25.54 -8.68
C ASP A 107 -25.15 24.94 -9.27
N ALA A 108 -26.30 25.56 -8.98
CA ALA A 108 -27.60 25.10 -9.47
C ALA A 108 -27.76 25.16 -11.00
N ALA A 109 -26.92 25.93 -11.70
CA ALA A 109 -26.87 25.98 -13.16
C ALA A 109 -25.90 24.92 -13.74
N GLY A 110 -25.23 24.15 -12.88
CA GLY A 110 -24.19 23.19 -13.26
C GLY A 110 -22.85 23.84 -13.58
N ALA A 111 -22.66 25.12 -13.23
CA ALA A 111 -21.37 25.76 -13.37
C ALA A 111 -20.42 25.23 -12.29
N MET A 112 -19.31 24.69 -12.78
CA MET A 112 -18.22 24.14 -11.99
C MET A 112 -17.50 25.23 -11.17
N SER A 113 -17.26 24.99 -9.87
CA SER A 113 -16.46 25.85 -8.99
C SER A 113 -15.17 25.18 -8.49
N GLY A 114 -14.10 25.97 -8.32
CA GLY A 114 -12.80 25.50 -7.81
C GLY A 114 -11.67 25.49 -8.85
N ASP A 115 -10.50 25.00 -8.44
CA ASP A 115 -9.34 24.80 -9.30
C ASP A 115 -9.27 23.35 -9.80
N TRP A 116 -9.55 23.19 -11.09
CA TRP A 116 -9.61 21.91 -11.80
C TRP A 116 -8.26 21.50 -12.40
N SER A 117 -7.28 22.38 -12.33
CA SER A 117 -5.91 22.11 -12.79
C SER A 117 -5.05 21.48 -11.71
N ARG A 118 -5.55 21.39 -10.47
CA ARG A 118 -4.84 20.78 -9.37
C ARG A 118 -4.56 19.31 -9.65
N GLU A 119 -3.36 18.89 -9.30
CA GLU A 119 -3.01 17.49 -9.28
C GLU A 119 -3.85 16.78 -8.21
N ILE A 120 -4.37 15.59 -8.55
CA ILE A 120 -5.11 14.76 -7.60
C ILE A 120 -4.09 13.88 -6.91
N GLN A 121 -3.84 14.18 -5.64
CA GLN A 121 -2.93 13.44 -4.79
C GLN A 121 -3.71 12.50 -3.87
N THR A 122 -3.05 11.43 -3.43
CA THR A 122 -3.56 10.58 -2.36
C THR A 122 -3.44 11.28 -1.00
N ASN A 123 -4.17 10.81 0.00
CA ASN A 123 -4.10 11.35 1.36
C ASN A 123 -2.69 11.18 1.96
N ARG A 124 -1.96 10.11 1.60
CA ARG A 124 -0.55 9.97 1.99
C ARG A 124 0.37 10.96 1.29
N GLU A 125 0.15 11.23 0.00
CA GLU A 125 0.94 12.21 -0.75
C GLU A 125 0.72 13.64 -0.23
N LEU A 126 -0.50 13.95 0.22
CA LEU A 126 -0.82 15.21 0.87
C LEU A 126 -0.14 15.34 2.24
N GLY A 127 -0.03 14.26 3.01
CA GLY A 127 0.59 14.30 4.34
C GLY A 127 -0.10 15.32 5.26
N ASP A 128 0.64 16.31 5.75
CA ASP A 128 0.10 17.41 6.56
C ASP A 128 -0.86 18.32 5.78
N GLU A 129 -0.75 18.39 4.45
CA GLU A 129 -1.63 19.21 3.60
C GLU A 129 -3.06 18.66 3.53
N TYR A 130 -3.29 17.40 3.93
CA TYR A 130 -4.64 16.85 4.04
C TYR A 130 -5.45 17.57 5.14
N GLY A 131 -4.78 17.99 6.22
CA GLY A 131 -5.26 19.04 7.11
C GLY A 131 -6.38 18.66 8.08
N ILE A 132 -6.44 17.42 8.56
CA ILE A 132 -7.43 16.99 9.57
C ILE A 132 -6.91 16.96 11.00
N ARG A 133 -5.66 17.33 11.27
CA ARG A 133 -5.09 17.31 12.64
C ARG A 133 -5.98 18.05 13.65
N ALA A 134 -6.39 19.27 13.32
CA ALA A 134 -7.22 20.09 14.18
C ALA A 134 -8.67 19.58 14.29
N THR A 135 -9.21 18.94 13.26
CA THR A 135 -10.60 18.49 13.19
C THR A 135 -10.79 17.04 13.61
N SER A 136 -9.71 16.27 13.75
CA SER A 136 -9.74 14.87 14.14
C SER A 136 -10.13 14.66 15.60
N GLY A 137 -10.13 15.71 16.44
CA GLY A 137 -10.44 15.61 17.87
C GLY A 137 -9.39 14.85 18.71
N ILE A 138 -8.36 14.29 18.08
CA ILE A 138 -7.26 13.56 18.73
C ILE A 138 -5.88 14.15 18.38
N ASP A 139 -5.85 15.33 17.74
CA ASP A 139 -4.64 16.06 17.34
C ASP A 139 -3.69 15.23 16.43
N ARG A 140 -4.29 14.38 15.59
CA ARG A 140 -3.57 13.51 14.64
C ARG A 140 -4.00 13.75 13.21
N GLU A 141 -3.02 13.71 12.32
CA GLU A 141 -3.25 13.83 10.90
C GLU A 141 -3.66 12.47 10.28
N TRP A 142 -4.29 12.47 9.11
CA TRP A 142 -4.84 11.23 8.51
C TRP A 142 -3.80 10.12 8.37
N TYR A 143 -2.59 10.46 7.92
CA TYR A 143 -1.53 9.47 7.70
C TYR A 143 -1.01 8.86 9.02
N GLU A 144 -1.11 9.58 10.15
CA GLU A 144 -0.75 9.07 11.47
C GLU A 144 -1.81 8.09 11.99
N GLN A 145 -3.09 8.40 11.74
CA GLN A 145 -4.21 7.57 12.14
C GLN A 145 -4.24 6.27 11.32
N ILE A 146 -4.07 6.35 9.99
CA ILE A 146 -4.05 5.14 9.16
C ILE A 146 -2.85 4.25 9.49
N ALA A 147 -1.67 4.84 9.80
CA ALA A 147 -0.52 4.07 10.24
C ALA A 147 -0.79 3.34 11.56
N SER A 148 -1.47 3.98 12.52
CA SER A 148 -1.88 3.34 13.77
C SER A 148 -2.85 2.18 13.54
N LEU A 149 -3.76 2.31 12.56
CA LEU A 149 -4.66 1.22 12.17
C LEU A 149 -3.90 0.06 11.52
N GLU A 150 -2.98 0.34 10.60
CA GLU A 150 -2.12 -0.65 9.94
C GLU A 150 -1.27 -1.43 10.95
N ASP A 151 -0.63 -0.71 11.87
CA ASP A 151 0.18 -1.28 12.95
C ASP A 151 -0.64 -2.21 13.83
N TRP A 152 -1.86 -1.79 14.19
CA TRP A 152 -2.78 -2.63 14.95
C TRP A 152 -3.20 -3.90 14.19
N MET A 153 -3.29 -3.86 12.86
CA MET A 153 -3.67 -5.02 12.06
C MET A 153 -2.55 -6.06 11.90
N ARG A 154 -1.27 -5.66 11.97
CA ARG A 154 -0.15 -6.59 11.79
C ARG A 154 -0.18 -7.73 12.81
N GLY A 155 0.12 -8.94 12.34
CA GLY A 155 0.09 -10.18 13.11
C GLY A 155 -1.32 -10.74 13.38
N LYS A 156 -2.40 -10.01 13.09
CA LYS A 156 -3.78 -10.49 13.28
C LYS A 156 -4.27 -11.28 12.08
N MET A 157 -5.29 -12.09 12.29
CA MET A 157 -6.02 -12.76 11.22
C MET A 157 -7.00 -11.79 10.56
N VAL A 158 -7.04 -11.78 9.22
CA VAL A 158 -7.95 -10.87 8.48
C VAL A 158 -9.43 -11.02 8.90
N PRO A 159 -9.98 -12.24 9.08
CA PRO A 159 -11.36 -12.40 9.56
C PRO A 159 -11.65 -11.76 10.92
N ASP A 160 -10.64 -11.60 11.78
CA ASP A 160 -10.79 -10.97 13.09
C ASP A 160 -10.76 -9.44 12.95
N VAL A 161 -9.86 -8.91 12.11
CA VAL A 161 -9.82 -7.47 11.75
C VAL A 161 -11.13 -7.02 11.11
N LEU A 162 -11.69 -7.81 10.18
CA LEU A 162 -12.97 -7.49 9.54
C LEU A 162 -14.17 -7.48 10.52
N LYS A 163 -14.01 -8.05 11.71
CA LYS A 163 -15.01 -8.04 12.79
C LYS A 163 -14.67 -7.05 13.90
N MET A 164 -13.72 -6.13 13.65
CA MET A 164 -13.37 -5.11 14.64
C MET A 164 -14.61 -4.37 15.12
N LYS A 165 -14.60 -3.98 16.40
CA LYS A 165 -15.68 -3.19 16.99
C LYS A 165 -15.68 -1.81 16.37
N LEU A 166 -16.87 -1.34 16.01
CA LEU A 166 -17.11 0.00 15.47
C LEU A 166 -18.16 0.70 16.34
N THR A 167 -18.04 2.02 16.41
CA THR A 167 -19.05 2.89 17.01
C THR A 167 -19.34 4.06 16.07
N ALA A 168 -20.51 4.67 16.22
CA ALA A 168 -20.87 5.88 15.50
C ALA A 168 -20.17 7.08 16.17
N ARG A 169 -19.39 7.83 15.39
CA ARG A 169 -18.77 9.08 15.83
C ARG A 169 -19.86 10.10 16.16
N GLU A 170 -19.77 10.73 17.33
CA GLU A 170 -20.84 11.61 17.83
C GLU A 170 -21.13 12.81 16.91
N SER A 171 -20.11 13.33 16.21
CA SER A 171 -20.23 14.53 15.39
C SER A 171 -21.04 14.33 14.11
N ASP A 172 -20.98 13.15 13.49
CA ASP A 172 -21.50 12.92 12.15
C ASP A 172 -22.03 11.50 11.88
N GLY A 173 -22.01 10.63 12.88
CA GLY A 173 -22.53 9.26 12.79
C GLY A 173 -21.65 8.28 12.01
N MET A 174 -20.48 8.71 11.54
CA MET A 174 -19.57 7.87 10.76
C MET A 174 -19.00 6.73 11.62
N GLN A 175 -18.79 5.56 11.01
CA GLN A 175 -18.31 4.38 11.73
C GLN A 175 -16.79 4.44 11.93
N ILE A 176 -16.38 4.59 13.20
CA ILE A 176 -14.98 4.66 13.63
C ILE A 176 -14.61 3.45 14.52
N PRO A 177 -13.33 3.11 14.66
CA PRO A 177 -12.89 2.03 15.54
C PRO A 177 -13.31 2.23 17.00
N ASP A 178 -13.80 1.16 17.62
CA ASP A 178 -14.16 1.09 19.04
C ASP A 178 -13.29 0.06 19.80
N GLU A 179 -12.15 -0.28 19.22
CA GLU A 179 -11.12 -1.10 19.87
C GLU A 179 -10.34 -0.27 20.88
N GLU A 180 -10.07 -0.82 22.07
CA GLU A 180 -9.42 -0.11 23.18
C GLU A 180 -8.09 0.54 22.77
N ASP A 181 -7.28 -0.19 22.00
CA ASP A 181 -5.98 0.26 21.50
C ASP A 181 -6.08 1.35 20.41
N LEU A 182 -7.26 1.52 19.79
CA LEU A 182 -7.44 2.44 18.65
C LEU A 182 -8.22 3.71 19.00
N ARG A 183 -9.06 3.71 20.04
CA ARG A 183 -9.95 4.85 20.37
C ARG A 183 -9.25 6.20 20.51
N THR A 184 -7.98 6.20 20.92
CA THR A 184 -7.17 7.43 21.09
C THR A 184 -6.21 7.70 19.93
N LEU A 185 -6.16 6.80 18.95
CA LEU A 185 -5.22 6.81 17.84
C LEU A 185 -5.91 6.97 16.48
N VAL A 186 -7.15 6.54 16.34
CA VAL A 186 -7.91 6.51 15.08
C VAL A 186 -9.31 7.04 15.31
N ASN A 187 -9.60 8.19 14.70
CA ASN A 187 -10.93 8.81 14.68
C ASN A 187 -11.44 9.07 13.25
N ILE A 188 -10.75 8.57 12.22
CA ILE A 188 -11.25 8.53 10.84
C ILE A 188 -12.24 7.38 10.63
N PRO A 189 -13.23 7.53 9.73
CA PRO A 189 -14.10 6.43 9.35
C PRO A 189 -13.30 5.30 8.69
N VAL A 190 -13.63 4.04 8.99
CA VAL A 190 -12.86 2.87 8.51
C VAL A 190 -13.64 1.92 7.60
N SER A 191 -14.88 2.25 7.24
CA SER A 191 -15.75 1.35 6.46
C SER A 191 -15.17 1.02 5.08
N ASP A 192 -14.59 2.00 4.37
CA ASP A 192 -13.97 1.76 3.05
C ASP A 192 -12.66 0.97 3.18
N GLN A 193 -11.88 1.20 4.25
CA GLN A 193 -10.66 0.45 4.56
C GLN A 193 -11.00 -1.02 4.80
N LEU A 194 -12.04 -1.32 5.60
CA LEU A 194 -12.49 -2.70 5.82
C LEU A 194 -13.03 -3.34 4.52
N ALA A 195 -13.74 -2.59 3.69
CA ALA A 195 -14.21 -3.08 2.40
C ALA A 195 -13.06 -3.36 1.42
N ALA A 196 -12.03 -2.50 1.39
CA ALA A 196 -10.82 -2.70 0.60
C ALA A 196 -10.01 -3.90 1.10
N LEU A 197 -9.85 -4.05 2.42
CA LEU A 197 -9.21 -5.21 3.05
C LEU A 197 -9.93 -6.51 2.69
N GLN A 198 -11.26 -6.54 2.74
CA GLN A 198 -12.02 -7.73 2.36
C GLN A 198 -11.73 -8.17 0.92
N LYS A 199 -11.62 -7.21 -0.01
CA LYS A 199 -11.28 -7.47 -1.41
C LYS A 199 -9.83 -7.91 -1.57
N ALA A 200 -8.88 -7.24 -0.91
CA ALA A 200 -7.47 -7.60 -0.91
C ALA A 200 -7.26 -9.01 -0.36
N TYR A 201 -7.98 -9.38 0.69
CA TYR A 201 -7.96 -10.72 1.25
C TYR A 201 -8.46 -11.76 0.24
N ALA A 202 -9.61 -11.52 -0.39
CA ALA A 202 -10.14 -12.42 -1.41
C ALA A 202 -9.21 -12.56 -2.62
N ASP A 203 -8.47 -11.51 -2.97
CA ASP A 203 -7.45 -11.52 -4.04
C ASP A 203 -6.21 -12.33 -3.63
N ALA A 204 -5.66 -12.09 -2.44
CA ALA A 204 -4.57 -12.87 -1.87
C ALA A 204 -4.91 -14.35 -1.78
N GLN A 205 -6.20 -14.69 -1.61
CA GLN A 205 -6.63 -16.07 -1.60
C GLN A 205 -6.49 -16.79 -2.95
N ARG A 206 -6.50 -16.06 -4.07
CA ARG A 206 -6.40 -16.63 -5.43
C ARG A 206 -4.97 -16.77 -5.95
N ALA A 207 -4.03 -16.02 -5.36
CA ALA A 207 -2.66 -15.93 -5.83
C ALA A 207 -1.74 -17.09 -5.35
N GLY A 208 -2.22 -17.93 -4.44
CA GLY A 208 -1.55 -19.17 -3.98
C GLY A 208 -2.43 -20.38 -4.20
#